data_AF-A0A285CYD3-F1
#
_entry.id   AF-A0A285CYD3-F1
#
_cell.length_a   1.000
_cell.length_b   1.000
_cell.length_c   1.000
_cell.angle_alpha   90.00
_cell.angle_beta   90.00
_cell.angle_gamma   90.00
#
_symmetry.space_group_name_H-M   'P 1'
#
loop_
_entity.id
_entity.type
_entity.pdbx_description
1 polymer ?
#
loop_
_entity_poly.entity_id
_entity_poly.type
_entity_poly.pdbx_seq_one_letter_code
_entity_poly.pdbx_strand_id
1 'polypeptide(L)' 'MAKFYKIWMIFDPRRVFVAQGVFLFLLAVMIHLILLSTPSYNWLDIAAVKYDRVPVAAE' A
#
# COMPACT_ATOMS: atom_id res chain seq x y z
N MET A 1 -29.37 15.96 -24.68
CA MET A 1 -28.02 15.44 -25.02
C MET A 1 -27.04 15.93 -23.97
N ALA A 2 -26.67 15.05 -23.02
CA ALA A 2 -25.78 15.42 -21.92
C ALA A 2 -24.42 15.89 -22.48
N LYS A 3 -24.02 17.11 -22.10
CA LYS A 3 -22.80 17.79 -22.57
C LYS A 3 -21.58 17.19 -21.87
N PHE A 4 -21.24 15.94 -22.21
CA PHE A 4 -20.12 15.18 -21.63
C PHE A 4 -18.73 15.83 -21.86
N TYR A 5 -18.62 16.82 -22.75
CA TYR A 5 -17.37 17.54 -22.98
C TYR A 5 -16.97 18.49 -21.84
N LYS A 6 -17.88 18.88 -20.94
CA LYS A 6 -17.55 19.73 -19.79
C LYS A 6 -16.83 18.97 -18.67
N ILE A 7 -16.90 17.63 -18.65
CA ILE A 7 -16.20 16.84 -17.64
C ILE A 7 -14.68 17.04 -17.78
N TRP A 8 -14.18 17.25 -19.00
CA TRP A 8 -12.77 17.54 -19.30
C TRP A 8 -12.28 18.92 -18.84
N MET A 9 -13.19 19.83 -18.45
CA MET A 9 -12.84 21.17 -17.97
C MET A 9 -12.77 21.26 -16.45
N ILE A 10 -13.30 20.25 -15.74
CA ILE A 10 -13.32 20.19 -14.26
C ILE A 10 -12.48 19.02 -13.74
N PHE A 11 -12.42 17.90 -14.48
CA PHE A 11 -11.56 16.77 -14.22
C PHE A 11 -10.28 16.96 -15.04
N ASP A 12 -9.30 17.70 -14.50
CA ASP A 12 -7.93 17.67 -15.02
C ASP A 12 -7.47 16.21 -15.01
N PRO A 13 -7.36 15.53 -16.17
CA PRO A 13 -7.25 14.07 -16.25
C PRO A 13 -6.09 13.55 -15.41
N ARG A 14 -5.00 14.31 -15.35
CA ARG A 14 -3.84 14.02 -14.50
C ARG A 14 -4.20 13.96 -13.02
N ARG A 15 -4.90 14.96 -12.47
CA ARG A 15 -5.21 15.02 -11.03
C ARG A 15 -6.16 13.90 -10.62
N VAL A 16 -7.01 13.45 -11.51
CA VAL A 16 -8.05 12.46 -11.22
C VAL A 16 -7.46 11.07 -11.22
N PHE A 17 -6.59 10.75 -12.19
CA PHE A 17 -5.82 9.51 -12.17
C PHE A 17 -4.83 9.47 -10.99
N VAL A 18 -4.20 10.61 -10.66
CA VAL A 18 -3.31 10.68 -9.48
C VAL A 18 -4.11 10.57 -8.18
N ALA A 19 -5.24 11.27 -8.05
CA ALA A 19 -6.09 11.18 -6.87
C ALA A 19 -6.66 9.77 -6.69
N GLN A 20 -7.09 9.11 -7.77
CA GLN A 20 -7.59 7.74 -7.73
C GLN A 20 -6.45 6.76 -7.40
N GLY A 21 -5.29 6.87 -8.05
CA GLY A 21 -4.12 6.03 -7.75
C GLY A 21 -3.62 6.19 -6.31
N VAL A 22 -3.48 7.43 -5.83
CA VAL A 22 -3.07 7.73 -4.45
C VAL A 22 -4.12 7.28 -3.45
N PHE A 23 -5.41 7.44 -3.74
CA PHE A 23 -6.49 7.00 -2.85
C PHE A 23 -6.46 5.49 -2.64
N LEU A 24 -6.34 4.70 -3.71
CA LEU A 24 -6.25 3.24 -3.59
C LEU A 24 -4.93 2.80 -2.94
N PHE A 25 -3.81 3.48 -3.23
CA PHE A 25 -2.53 3.17 -2.63
C PHE A 25 -2.50 3.44 -1.12
N LEU A 26 -3.03 4.58 -0.68
CA LEU A 26 -3.18 4.91 0.75
C LEU A 26 -4.01 3.85 1.48
N LEU A 27 -5.13 3.45 0.89
CA LEU A 27 -6.00 2.41 1.45
C LEU A 27 -5.27 1.06 1.56
N ALA A 28 -4.54 0.66 0.51
CA ALA A 28 -3.74 -0.55 0.55
C ALA A 28 -2.69 -0.50 1.67
N VAL A 29 -1.88 0.56 1.73
CA VAL A 29 -0.83 0.70 2.74
C VAL A 29 -1.39 0.74 4.16
N MET A 30 -2.51 1.44 4.39
CA MET A 30 -3.20 1.47 5.68
C MET A 30 -3.52 0.06 6.19
N ILE A 31 -4.10 -0.78 5.33
CA ILE A 31 -4.48 -2.15 5.69
C ILE A 31 -3.24 -3.02 5.94
N HIS A 32 -2.18 -2.86 5.13
CA HIS A 32 -0.95 -3.64 5.30
C HIS A 32 -0.23 -3.28 6.61
N LEU A 33 -0.16 -1.99 6.96
CA LEU A 33 0.46 -1.55 8.20
C LEU A 33 -0.30 -2.02 9.45
N ILE A 34 -1.64 -2.13 9.37
CA ILE A 34 -2.43 -2.71 10.45
C ILE A 34 -2.18 -4.22 10.58
N LEU A 35 -2.12 -4.95 9.46
CA LEU A 35 -1.79 -6.39 9.49
C LEU A 35 -0.38 -6.63 10.06
N LEU A 36 0.59 -5.83 9.63
CA LEU A 36 1.96 -5.82 10.18
C LEU A 36 2.07 -5.23 11.59
N SER A 37 1.01 -4.64 12.15
CA SER A 37 1.00 -4.25 13.56
C SER A 37 0.44 -5.36 14.44
N THR A 38 -0.22 -6.37 13.88
CA THR A 38 -0.79 -7.48 14.65
C THR A 38 0.21 -8.63 14.80
N PRO A 39 0.46 -9.12 16.02
CA PRO A 39 1.47 -10.17 16.26
C PRO A 39 1.15 -11.50 15.55
N SER A 40 -0.11 -11.77 15.19
CA SER A 40 -0.49 -13.00 14.49
C SER A 40 -0.34 -12.97 12.97
N TYR A 41 -0.42 -11.80 12.33
CA TYR A 41 -0.34 -11.66 10.86
C TYR A 41 0.96 -10.98 10.41
N ASN A 42 1.89 -10.77 11.35
CA ASN A 42 3.17 -10.15 11.12
C ASN A 42 4.10 -11.07 10.31
N TRP A 43 3.88 -11.13 9.00
CA TRP A 43 4.67 -11.99 8.13
C TRP A 43 6.15 -11.63 8.09
N LEU A 44 6.52 -10.38 8.42
CA LEU A 44 7.92 -9.95 8.54
C LEU A 44 8.60 -10.56 9.77
N ASP A 45 7.89 -10.63 10.90
CA ASP A 45 8.38 -11.26 12.13
C ASP A 45 8.45 -12.79 11.96
N ILE A 46 7.42 -13.38 11.35
CA ILE A 46 7.41 -14.80 11.00
C ILE A 46 8.57 -15.11 10.05
N ALA A 47 8.83 -14.28 9.03
CA ALA A 47 9.97 -14.46 8.14
C ALA A 47 11.32 -14.30 8.86
N ALA A 48 11.44 -13.35 9.80
CA ALA A 48 12.65 -13.17 10.59
C ALA A 48 12.96 -14.38 11.48
N VAL A 49 11.94 -14.97 12.11
CA VAL A 49 12.07 -16.22 12.89
C VAL A 49 12.37 -17.41 11.98
N LYS A 50 11.75 -17.49 10.79
CA LYS A 50 11.93 -18.61 9.85
C LYS A 50 13.31 -18.60 9.19
N TYR A 51 13.84 -17.42 8.91
CA TYR A 51 15.19 -17.19 8.41
C TYR A 51 16.11 -16.75 9.54
N ASP A 52 16.04 -17.42 10.69
CA ASP A 52 17.06 -17.38 11.74
C ASP A 52 18.43 -17.50 11.05
N ARG A 53 19.02 -16.34 10.78
CA ARG A 53 20.39 -16.24 10.31
C ARG A 53 21.15 -16.59 11.56
N VAL A 54 21.38 -17.89 11.75
CA VAL A 54 22.34 -18.43 12.70
C VAL A 54 23.50 -17.43 12.67
N PRO A 55 23.76 -16.68 13.75
CA PRO A 55 24.88 -15.77 13.74
C PRO A 55 26.10 -16.65 13.53
N VAL A 56 26.69 -16.62 12.34
CA VAL A 56 27.98 -17.24 11.99
C VAL A 56 29.13 -16.55 12.76
N ALA A 57 28.82 -15.83 13.84
CA ALA A 57 29.74 -15.08 14.67
C ALA A 57 29.39 -15.33 16.14
N ALA A 58 29.76 -16.51 16.64
CA ALA A 58 30.14 -16.72 18.02
C ALA A 58 30.97 -18.02 18.09
N GLU A 59 32.27 -17.88 17.79
CA GLU A 59 33.30 -18.59 18.55
C GLU A 59 33.17 -18.28 20.05
#